data_AF-A0A804L5I0-F1
#
_entry.id   AF-A0A804L5I0-F1
#
_cell.length_a   1.000
_cell.length_b   1.000
_cell.length_c   1.000
_cell.angle_alpha   90.00
_cell.angle_beta   90.00
_cell.angle_gamma   90.00
#
_symmetry.space_group_name_H-M   'P 1'
#
loop_
_entity.id
_entity.type
_entity.pdbx_description
1 polymer ?
#
loop_
_entity_poly.entity_id
_entity_poly.type
_entity_poly.pdbx_seq_one_letter_code
_entity_poly.pdbx_strand_id
1 'polypeptide(L)'
;MASINLGWIGDNWFPKPPKPSKPPFFACIGSHNFSFPNPKSNPAASLSSSSAPADTKEAPGKYSQMLDQFFWECDHRPDFRHTPEVERILADDTCFDKKENPTPEEVEENREWWEEFNENPVVEFLRRAEVIADRINELELEKNKHPYRREDRDLWKKLPHVPGLDGRPMPRKSIRTRKESDDKFWDFARQFFFGLWGFQQRPYPPGRPIDVAQAIGYKRLEKRYYDFIMRSGGWYYKDRLGRTRGPLELITLKTAWAAGIIDTHTFIWGEDMDEWAPIGMVYGLEKAVATWEVRLGAAATAFLHKLQKGISPWTPLKGFEKKTYKELQEEAIESKKRDMAVLQANGGIWPGVRTPSHAMFLWASGSELTTILERDHMPNKYIPKEMRYRLAKVIPGLRPWEVLSVEQAMDQITYDGDWYREPLGSYTTGPPYLKQWNSDVKRLFTIFYNLSYRVYNKFVRRIPGFIQVMEKVHADAAARDERRRAKREAQKRAETEAAIYGRRVSSAIHSRGTDAGVSP
;
A
#
# COMPACT_ATOMS: atom_id res chain seq x y z
N MET A 1 -27.67 0.01 16.76
CA MET A 1 -29.08 0.37 17.02
C MET A 1 -29.37 1.62 16.20
N ALA A 2 -30.21 1.52 15.18
CA ALA A 2 -30.67 2.69 14.43
C ALA A 2 -31.56 3.54 15.35
N SER A 3 -31.36 4.85 15.33
CA SER A 3 -32.07 5.84 16.15
C SER A 3 -33.58 5.61 16.17
N ILE A 4 -34.14 5.42 17.37
CA ILE A 4 -35.59 5.41 17.60
C ILE A 4 -36.14 6.80 17.33
N ASN A 5 -37.19 6.85 16.52
CA ASN A 5 -37.80 8.05 15.96
C ASN A 5 -38.82 8.64 16.96
N LEU A 6 -38.42 9.64 17.74
CA LEU A 6 -39.33 10.42 18.58
C LEU A 6 -39.73 11.70 17.84
N GLY A 7 -40.81 11.61 17.05
CA GLY A 7 -41.41 12.76 16.39
C GLY A 7 -42.19 13.61 17.38
N TRP A 8 -41.57 14.61 18.01
CA TRP A 8 -42.29 15.84 18.39
C TRP A 8 -41.42 17.08 18.69
N ILE A 9 -40.10 17.02 19.00
CA ILE A 9 -39.38 18.23 19.44
C ILE A 9 -38.02 18.40 18.76
N GLY A 10 -37.89 19.47 17.96
CA GLY A 10 -36.61 20.08 17.57
C GLY A 10 -35.92 19.43 16.38
N ASP A 11 -35.46 20.26 15.44
CA ASP A 11 -34.66 19.82 14.29
C ASP A 11 -33.42 19.04 14.74
N ASN A 12 -33.37 17.75 14.41
CA ASN A 12 -32.22 16.88 14.66
C ASN A 12 -31.01 17.36 13.84
N TRP A 13 -29.88 17.57 14.52
CA TRP A 13 -28.59 17.84 13.89
C TRP A 13 -28.06 16.66 13.05
N PHE A 14 -28.65 15.47 13.25
CA PHE A 14 -28.32 14.24 12.54
C PHE A 14 -29.23 14.10 11.30
N PRO A 15 -28.67 13.94 10.09
CA PRO A 15 -29.49 13.61 8.94
C PRO A 15 -30.13 12.25 9.16
N LYS A 16 -31.44 12.16 8.86
CA LYS A 16 -32.11 10.87 8.69
C LYS A 16 -31.31 10.03 7.68
N PRO A 17 -31.20 8.70 7.85
CA PRO A 17 -30.69 7.86 6.78
C PRO A 17 -31.47 8.21 5.50
N PRO A 18 -30.79 8.40 4.36
CA PRO A 18 -31.50 8.69 3.11
C PRO A 18 -32.52 7.57 2.91
N LYS A 19 -33.80 7.93 2.72
CA LYS A 19 -34.79 6.99 2.17
C LYS A 19 -34.13 6.37 0.95
N PRO A 20 -34.23 5.04 0.71
CA PRO A 20 -33.65 4.43 -0.47
C PRO A 20 -34.12 5.26 -1.67
N SER A 21 -33.17 6.00 -2.25
CA SER A 21 -33.45 6.77 -3.44
C SER A 21 -33.95 5.74 -4.44
N LYS A 22 -35.18 5.94 -4.94
CA LYS A 22 -35.64 5.20 -6.12
C LYS A 22 -34.44 5.18 -7.08
N PRO A 23 -34.01 4.01 -7.56
CA PRO A 23 -32.90 3.95 -8.49
C PRO A 23 -33.18 4.98 -9.59
N PRO A 24 -32.22 5.84 -9.95
CA PRO A 24 -32.40 6.68 -11.12
C PRO A 24 -32.83 5.74 -12.25
N PHE A 25 -33.98 6.04 -12.82
CA PHE A 25 -34.60 5.31 -13.91
C PHE A 25 -33.67 5.40 -15.12
N PHE A 26 -32.63 4.57 -15.19
CA PHE A 26 -31.84 4.36 -16.40
C PHE A 26 -32.51 3.24 -17.21
N ALA A 27 -33.76 3.49 -17.59
CA ALA A 27 -34.33 2.83 -18.73
C ALA A 27 -33.85 3.56 -19.99
N CYS A 28 -33.20 2.81 -20.88
CA CYS A 28 -32.94 3.14 -22.27
C CYS A 28 -31.81 4.15 -22.58
N ILE A 29 -30.57 3.66 -22.57
CA ILE A 29 -29.75 3.74 -23.79
C ILE A 29 -29.27 2.31 -24.10
N GLY A 30 -30.20 1.53 -24.66
CA GLY A 30 -29.80 0.41 -25.49
C GLY A 30 -29.16 0.95 -26.77
N SER A 31 -28.15 0.23 -27.24
CA SER A 31 -27.72 0.19 -28.64
C SER A 31 -27.50 1.55 -29.33
N HIS A 32 -26.31 2.13 -29.14
CA HIS A 32 -25.67 2.83 -30.26
C HIS A 32 -24.21 2.40 -30.36
N ASN A 33 -23.94 1.61 -31.40
CA ASN A 33 -22.61 1.31 -31.90
C ASN A 33 -21.86 2.61 -32.15
N PHE A 34 -20.93 2.99 -31.26
CA PHE A 34 -19.90 3.94 -31.60
C PHE A 34 -18.77 3.20 -32.30
N SER A 35 -18.98 2.92 -33.60
CA SER A 35 -17.89 2.62 -34.51
C SER A 35 -17.01 3.86 -34.59
N PHE A 36 -15.77 3.76 -34.11
CA PHE A 36 -14.74 4.76 -34.40
C PHE A 36 -14.55 4.81 -35.92
N PRO A 37 -14.73 5.97 -36.58
CA PRO A 37 -14.34 6.09 -37.97
C PRO A 37 -12.81 6.06 -38.02
N ASN A 38 -12.25 5.08 -38.73
CA ASN A 38 -10.86 5.14 -39.18
C ASN A 38 -10.61 6.48 -39.88
N PRO A 39 -9.45 7.14 -39.66
CA PRO A 39 -9.13 8.38 -40.35
C PRO A 39 -9.07 8.09 -41.85
N LYS A 40 -10.07 8.59 -42.59
CA LYS A 40 -10.06 8.56 -44.05
C LYS A 40 -8.91 9.42 -44.54
N SER A 41 -7.97 8.80 -45.24
CA SER A 41 -7.04 9.47 -46.14
C SER A 41 -7.82 10.32 -47.15
N ASN A 42 -7.41 11.58 -47.32
CA ASN A 42 -7.94 12.50 -48.33
C ASN A 42 -7.81 11.93 -49.76
N PRO A 43 -8.84 12.04 -50.62
CA PRO A 43 -8.69 11.76 -52.04
C PRO A 43 -8.76 13.05 -52.87
N ALA A 44 -7.65 13.43 -53.52
CA ALA A 44 -7.67 14.24 -54.75
C ALA A 44 -6.28 14.33 -55.38
N ALA A 45 -5.92 13.37 -56.24
CA ALA A 45 -5.22 13.59 -57.52
C ALA A 45 -5.10 12.24 -58.25
N SER A 46 -5.72 12.20 -59.42
CA SER A 46 -5.93 11.07 -60.33
C SER A 46 -4.67 10.64 -61.10
N LEU A 47 -4.46 9.34 -61.32
CA LEU A 47 -4.68 8.64 -62.61
C LEU A 47 -3.96 7.26 -62.69
N SER A 48 -4.69 6.30 -63.24
CA SER A 48 -4.27 5.09 -63.98
C SER A 48 -3.82 3.80 -63.26
N SER A 49 -4.70 2.81 -63.40
CA SER A 49 -4.47 1.43 -63.91
C SER A 49 -4.47 0.22 -62.97
N SER A 50 -5.31 -0.75 -63.40
CA SER A 50 -5.28 -2.22 -63.23
C SER A 50 -5.69 -2.87 -61.90
N SER A 51 -6.94 -3.36 -61.89
CA SER A 51 -7.42 -4.71 -61.49
C SER A 51 -6.89 -5.45 -60.24
N ALA A 52 -7.82 -5.57 -59.26
CA ALA A 52 -8.08 -6.66 -58.28
C ALA A 52 -7.15 -6.85 -57.05
N PRO A 53 -7.61 -7.46 -55.92
CA PRO A 53 -8.95 -7.94 -55.55
C PRO A 53 -9.48 -7.36 -54.21
N ALA A 54 -10.66 -7.83 -53.78
CA ALA A 54 -11.42 -7.44 -52.60
C ALA A 54 -10.63 -7.45 -51.28
N ASP A 55 -10.96 -6.48 -50.40
CA ASP A 55 -10.50 -6.36 -49.02
C ASP A 55 -10.74 -7.66 -48.22
N THR A 56 -9.78 -8.57 -48.22
CA THR A 56 -9.61 -9.53 -47.14
C THR A 56 -9.11 -8.74 -45.94
N LYS A 57 -10.00 -8.46 -44.97
CA LYS A 57 -9.60 -7.98 -43.65
C LYS A 57 -8.63 -9.02 -43.07
N GLU A 58 -7.33 -8.75 -43.17
CA GLU A 58 -6.30 -9.57 -42.55
C GLU A 58 -6.64 -9.71 -41.07
N ALA A 59 -6.58 -10.94 -40.55
CA ALA A 59 -6.84 -11.18 -39.15
C ALA A 59 -5.86 -10.32 -38.32
N PRO A 60 -6.33 -9.64 -37.25
CA PRO A 60 -5.46 -8.81 -36.43
C PRO A 60 -4.23 -9.62 -36.01
N GLY A 61 -3.03 -9.03 -36.08
CA GLY A 61 -1.81 -9.70 -35.67
C GLY A 61 -1.85 -10.15 -34.21
N LYS A 62 -1.01 -11.12 -33.82
CA LYS A 62 -0.99 -11.70 -32.46
C LYS A 62 -0.96 -10.63 -31.35
N TYR A 63 -0.14 -9.59 -31.50
CA TYR A 63 -0.03 -8.52 -30.51
C TYR A 63 -1.23 -7.58 -30.46
N SER A 64 -1.90 -7.32 -31.59
CA SER A 64 -3.13 -6.53 -31.58
C SER A 64 -4.28 -7.32 -30.95
N GLN A 65 -4.37 -8.64 -31.23
CA GLN A 65 -5.32 -9.52 -30.53
C GLN A 65 -5.09 -9.56 -29.02
N MET A 66 -3.83 -9.63 -28.57
CA MET A 66 -3.51 -9.59 -27.14
C MET A 66 -3.84 -8.24 -26.50
N LEU A 67 -3.64 -7.13 -27.21
CA LEU A 67 -4.04 -5.80 -26.72
C LEU A 67 -5.56 -5.65 -26.67
N ASP A 68 -6.27 -6.09 -27.70
CA ASP A 68 -7.74 -6.07 -27.76
C ASP A 68 -8.32 -6.96 -26.66
N GLN A 69 -7.74 -8.14 -26.45
CA GLN A 69 -8.07 -9.02 -25.33
C GLN A 69 -7.80 -8.35 -23.98
N PHE A 70 -6.66 -7.67 -23.81
CA PHE A 70 -6.35 -6.95 -22.57
C PHE A 70 -7.37 -5.85 -22.29
N PHE A 71 -7.71 -5.02 -23.27
CA PHE A 71 -8.74 -3.99 -23.11
C PHE A 71 -10.10 -4.61 -22.83
N TRP A 72 -10.44 -5.71 -23.53
CA TRP A 72 -11.66 -6.45 -23.27
C TRP A 72 -11.70 -7.01 -21.83
N GLU A 73 -10.62 -7.60 -21.33
CA GLU A 73 -10.51 -8.10 -19.96
C GLU A 73 -10.58 -6.96 -18.93
N CYS A 74 -9.98 -5.80 -19.21
CA CYS A 74 -10.12 -4.60 -18.38
C CYS A 74 -11.57 -4.11 -18.31
N ASP A 75 -12.27 -4.10 -19.44
CA ASP A 75 -13.65 -3.62 -19.55
C ASP A 75 -14.67 -4.61 -18.94
N HIS A 76 -14.37 -5.91 -18.99
CA HIS A 76 -15.26 -7.00 -18.53
C HIS A 76 -14.82 -7.62 -17.20
N ARG A 77 -13.85 -7.03 -16.50
CA ARG A 77 -13.45 -7.51 -15.19
C ARG A 77 -14.65 -7.40 -14.24
N PRO A 78 -15.10 -8.50 -13.62
CA PRO A 78 -16.26 -8.44 -12.73
C PRO A 78 -15.93 -7.55 -11.53
N ASP A 79 -16.69 -6.47 -11.36
CA ASP A 79 -16.65 -5.69 -10.13
C ASP A 79 -17.53 -6.38 -9.08
N PHE A 80 -16.87 -7.15 -8.21
CA PHE A 80 -17.54 -7.93 -7.18
C PHE A 80 -18.34 -7.07 -6.20
N ARG A 81 -18.02 -5.77 -6.08
CA ARG A 81 -18.69 -4.80 -5.20
C ARG A 81 -20.13 -4.49 -5.59
N HIS A 82 -20.51 -4.77 -6.83
CA HIS A 82 -21.84 -4.50 -7.39
C HIS A 82 -22.58 -5.77 -7.78
N THR A 83 -22.25 -6.90 -7.14
CA THR A 83 -22.97 -8.15 -7.33
C THR A 83 -24.32 -8.11 -6.60
N PRO A 84 -25.35 -8.82 -7.09
CA PRO A 84 -26.67 -8.82 -6.46
C PRO A 84 -26.65 -9.37 -5.02
N GLU A 85 -25.71 -10.27 -4.70
CA GLU A 85 -25.49 -10.77 -3.34
C GLU A 85 -25.00 -9.65 -2.40
N VAL A 86 -24.06 -8.83 -2.86
CA VAL A 86 -23.56 -7.67 -2.10
C VAL A 86 -24.66 -6.63 -1.91
N GLU A 87 -25.47 -6.36 -2.94
CA GLU A 87 -26.60 -5.45 -2.82
C GLU A 87 -27.64 -5.93 -1.80
N ARG A 88 -27.91 -7.24 -1.74
CA ARG A 88 -28.76 -7.84 -0.70
C ARG A 88 -28.17 -7.64 0.69
N ILE A 89 -26.89 -7.99 0.89
CA ILE A 89 -26.21 -7.82 2.18
C ILE A 89 -26.22 -6.36 2.65
N LEU A 90 -26.09 -5.40 1.73
CA LEU A 90 -26.15 -3.98 2.06
C LEU A 90 -27.57 -3.46 2.36
N ALA A 91 -28.59 -4.11 1.80
CA ALA A 91 -30.00 -3.78 2.03
C ALA A 91 -30.59 -4.48 3.26
N ASP A 92 -30.01 -5.61 3.67
CA ASP A 92 -30.43 -6.38 4.83
C ASP A 92 -30.00 -5.68 6.13
N ASP A 93 -30.95 -5.56 7.06
CA ASP A 93 -30.69 -5.00 8.38
C ASP A 93 -30.10 -6.10 9.27
N THR A 94 -28.80 -6.06 9.55
CA THR A 94 -28.10 -7.09 10.34
C THR A 94 -28.60 -7.29 11.76
N CYS A 95 -29.43 -6.37 12.27
CA CYS A 95 -29.90 -6.39 13.65
C CYS A 95 -31.23 -7.11 13.85
N PHE A 96 -32.06 -7.23 12.81
CA PHE A 96 -33.41 -7.78 12.93
C PHE A 96 -33.73 -8.69 11.74
N ASP A 97 -34.14 -9.92 12.02
CA ASP A 97 -34.56 -10.86 10.99
C ASP A 97 -35.91 -10.42 10.41
N LYS A 98 -35.93 -10.07 9.13
CA LYS A 98 -37.16 -9.74 8.41
C LYS A 98 -37.87 -11.04 8.00
N LYS A 99 -38.90 -11.45 8.74
CA LYS A 99 -39.83 -12.50 8.30
C LYS A 99 -40.73 -11.93 7.18
N GLU A 100 -40.75 -12.58 6.01
CA GLU A 100 -41.48 -12.07 4.83
C GLU A 100 -43.02 -12.13 4.97
N ASN A 101 -43.55 -13.05 5.78
CA ASN A 101 -45.01 -13.22 6.00
C ASN A 101 -45.31 -13.50 7.49
N PRO A 102 -45.33 -12.48 8.36
CA PRO A 102 -45.67 -12.67 9.76
C PRO A 102 -47.18 -12.96 9.91
N THR A 103 -47.52 -13.90 10.79
CA THR A 103 -48.92 -14.15 11.18
C THR A 103 -49.45 -13.00 12.05
N PRO A 104 -50.77 -12.73 12.08
CA PRO A 104 -51.32 -11.64 12.89
C PRO A 104 -50.99 -11.80 14.39
N GLU A 105 -50.96 -13.03 14.89
CA GLU A 105 -50.59 -13.37 16.27
C GLU A 105 -49.11 -13.00 16.56
N GLU A 106 -48.17 -13.37 15.69
CA GLU A 106 -46.75 -12.99 15.85
C GLU A 106 -46.54 -11.47 15.79
N VAL A 107 -47.38 -10.72 15.06
CA VAL A 107 -47.31 -9.25 15.04
C VAL A 107 -47.77 -8.67 16.37
N GLU A 108 -48.82 -9.23 16.97
CA GLU A 108 -49.32 -8.83 18.28
C GLU A 108 -48.31 -9.18 19.39
N GLU A 109 -47.77 -10.40 19.40
CA GLU A 109 -46.73 -10.83 20.34
C GLU A 109 -45.47 -9.94 20.25
N ASN A 110 -45.03 -9.60 19.04
CA ASN A 110 -43.91 -8.67 18.87
C ASN A 110 -44.23 -7.28 19.42
N ARG A 111 -45.46 -6.79 19.26
CA ARG A 111 -45.87 -5.48 19.81
C ARG A 111 -45.86 -5.50 21.32
N GLU A 112 -46.45 -6.52 21.94
CA GLU A 112 -46.45 -6.70 23.40
C GLU A 112 -45.02 -6.79 23.92
N TRP A 113 -44.15 -7.58 23.27
CA TRP A 113 -42.74 -7.65 23.61
C TRP A 113 -42.03 -6.30 23.51
N TRP A 114 -42.31 -5.50 22.48
CA TRP A 114 -41.76 -4.16 22.34
C TRP A 114 -42.28 -3.20 23.42
N GLU A 115 -43.53 -3.33 23.84
CA GLU A 115 -44.11 -2.55 24.93
C GLU A 115 -43.44 -2.92 26.26
N GLU A 116 -43.36 -4.20 26.60
CA GLU A 116 -42.65 -4.69 27.79
C GLU A 116 -41.17 -4.29 27.80
N PHE A 117 -40.49 -4.43 26.65
CA PHE A 117 -39.11 -4.00 26.49
C PHE A 117 -38.98 -2.48 26.71
N ASN A 118 -39.94 -1.69 26.24
CA ASN A 118 -39.94 -0.25 26.43
C ASN A 118 -40.29 0.18 27.85
N GLU A 119 -41.08 -0.59 28.59
CA GLU A 119 -41.42 -0.31 29.99
C GLU A 119 -40.35 -0.76 30.98
N ASN A 120 -39.43 -1.64 30.55
CA ASN A 120 -38.37 -2.14 31.40
C ASN A 120 -37.46 -0.99 31.91
N PRO A 121 -37.29 -0.83 33.24
CA PRO A 121 -36.49 0.25 33.82
C PRO A 121 -35.01 0.20 33.39
N VAL A 122 -34.49 -0.99 33.08
CA VAL A 122 -33.12 -1.14 32.55
C VAL A 122 -33.01 -0.51 31.17
N VAL A 123 -34.01 -0.69 30.31
CA VAL A 123 -34.03 -0.13 28.95
C VAL A 123 -34.23 1.38 29.00
N GLU A 124 -35.04 1.89 29.92
CA GLU A 124 -35.15 3.33 30.19
C GLU A 124 -33.80 3.91 30.64
N PHE A 125 -33.10 3.24 31.56
CA PHE A 125 -31.74 3.62 31.99
C PHE A 125 -30.75 3.63 30.83
N LEU A 126 -30.74 2.60 29.99
CA LEU A 126 -29.86 2.51 28.81
C LEU A 126 -30.17 3.64 27.80
N ARG A 127 -31.45 3.92 27.53
CA ARG A 127 -31.84 5.07 26.68
C ARG A 127 -31.34 6.39 27.25
N ARG A 128 -31.48 6.58 28.57
CA ARG A 128 -30.95 7.78 29.24
C ARG A 128 -29.43 7.85 29.19
N ALA A 129 -28.73 6.73 29.31
CA ALA A 129 -27.28 6.66 29.16
C ALA A 129 -26.84 7.01 27.73
N GLU A 130 -27.59 6.57 26.70
CA GLU A 130 -27.34 6.98 25.33
C GLU A 130 -27.52 8.49 25.14
N VAL A 131 -28.61 9.08 25.63
CA VAL A 131 -28.85 10.54 25.56
C VAL A 131 -27.73 11.32 26.26
N ILE A 132 -27.26 10.86 27.43
CA ILE A 132 -26.15 11.48 28.14
C ILE A 132 -24.87 11.39 27.31
N ALA A 133 -24.60 10.25 26.68
CA ALA A 133 -23.42 10.07 25.86
C ALA A 133 -23.47 10.92 24.57
N ASP A 134 -24.65 11.10 23.96
CA ASP A 134 -24.85 12.05 22.86
C ASP A 134 -24.56 13.49 23.31
N ARG A 135 -25.08 13.88 24.48
CA ARG A 135 -24.83 15.21 25.05
C ARG A 135 -23.36 15.46 25.34
N ILE A 136 -22.65 14.45 25.87
CA ILE A 136 -21.20 14.53 26.10
C ILE A 136 -20.46 14.71 24.77
N ASN A 137 -20.84 13.96 23.74
CA ASN A 137 -20.22 14.07 22.42
C ASN A 137 -20.48 15.45 21.78
N GLU A 138 -21.70 15.97 21.86
CA GLU A 138 -22.04 17.32 21.43
C GLU A 138 -21.16 18.37 22.12
N LEU A 139 -21.04 18.30 23.44
CA LEU A 139 -20.18 19.20 24.22
C LEU A 139 -18.71 19.09 23.79
N GLU A 140 -18.22 17.89 23.46
CA GLU A 140 -16.86 17.72 22.93
C GLU A 140 -16.68 18.29 21.52
N LEU A 141 -17.66 18.14 20.65
CA LEU A 141 -17.65 18.72 19.31
C LEU A 141 -17.67 20.25 19.37
N GLU A 142 -18.51 20.83 20.23
CA GLU A 142 -18.58 22.28 20.46
C GLU A 142 -17.25 22.81 21.00
N LYS A 143 -16.68 22.15 22.01
CA LYS A 143 -15.36 22.50 22.56
C LYS A 143 -14.26 22.54 21.49
N ASN A 144 -14.34 21.66 20.50
CA ASN A 144 -13.33 21.53 19.45
C ASN A 144 -13.68 22.25 18.12
N LYS A 145 -14.82 22.94 18.05
CA LYS A 145 -15.34 23.56 16.82
C LYS A 145 -14.40 24.61 16.21
N HIS A 146 -13.66 25.32 17.05
CA HIS A 146 -12.82 26.44 16.64
C HIS A 146 -11.35 26.21 17.02
N PRO A 147 -10.47 25.87 16.07
CA PRO A 147 -9.04 25.83 16.34
C PRO A 147 -8.49 27.22 16.70
N TYR A 148 -7.40 27.21 17.46
CA TYR A 148 -6.63 28.38 17.88
C TYR A 148 -6.28 29.29 16.70
N ARG A 149 -5.75 28.70 15.63
CA ARG A 149 -5.38 29.42 14.41
C ARG A 149 -6.60 29.74 13.58
N ARG A 150 -6.77 31.02 13.24
CA ARG A 150 -7.87 31.48 12.38
C ARG A 150 -7.81 30.90 10.98
N GLU A 151 -6.60 30.71 10.45
CA GLU A 151 -6.32 30.19 9.11
C GLU A 151 -6.83 28.75 8.88
N ASP A 152 -6.90 27.94 9.93
CA ASP A 152 -7.32 26.54 9.86
C ASP A 152 -8.84 26.37 10.03
N ARG A 153 -9.56 27.43 10.44
CA ARG A 153 -11.01 27.37 10.73
C ARG A 153 -11.85 26.98 9.52
N ASP A 154 -11.50 27.50 8.34
CA ASP A 154 -12.25 27.22 7.11
C ASP A 154 -12.12 25.76 6.69
N LEU A 155 -10.90 25.21 6.81
CA LEU A 155 -10.64 23.79 6.56
C LEU A 155 -11.38 22.93 7.60
N TRP A 156 -11.28 23.31 8.88
CA TRP A 156 -11.93 22.60 9.99
C TRP A 156 -13.46 22.50 9.82
N LYS A 157 -14.09 23.55 9.30
CA LYS A 157 -15.53 23.58 9.00
C LYS A 157 -15.91 22.71 7.80
N LYS A 158 -15.03 22.62 6.79
CA LYS A 158 -15.27 21.83 5.56
C LYS A 158 -15.09 20.33 5.76
N LEU A 159 -14.23 19.92 6.69
CA LEU A 159 -13.96 18.51 6.93
C LEU A 159 -15.16 17.88 7.67
N PRO A 160 -15.80 16.83 7.12
CA PRO A 160 -16.89 16.13 7.80
C PRO A 160 -16.35 15.21 8.92
N HIS A 161 -17.19 14.85 9.88
CA HIS A 161 -16.78 13.99 11.01
C HIS A 161 -16.80 12.51 10.62
N VAL A 162 -15.81 11.75 11.08
CA VAL A 162 -15.75 10.30 10.89
C VAL A 162 -16.77 9.63 11.81
N PRO A 163 -17.68 8.77 11.30
CA PRO A 163 -18.55 8.00 12.18
C PRO A 163 -17.69 7.04 13.01
N GLY A 164 -17.85 7.09 14.32
CA GLY A 164 -17.27 6.16 15.27
C GLY A 164 -17.95 4.80 15.21
N LEU A 165 -17.45 3.87 16.02
CA LEU A 165 -18.01 2.51 16.10
C LEU A 165 -19.50 2.52 16.45
N ASP A 166 -19.90 3.43 17.33
CA ASP A 166 -21.29 3.62 17.78
C ASP A 166 -22.15 4.39 16.75
N GLY A 167 -21.62 4.72 15.57
CA GLY A 167 -22.27 5.54 14.55
C GLY A 167 -22.23 7.06 14.82
N ARG A 168 -21.91 7.46 16.05
CA ARG A 168 -21.75 8.87 16.46
C ARG A 168 -20.55 9.53 15.76
N PRO A 169 -20.62 10.83 15.44
CA PRO A 169 -19.47 11.55 14.90
C PRO A 169 -18.33 11.55 15.92
N MET A 170 -17.16 11.06 15.51
CA MET A 170 -15.98 11.05 16.36
C MET A 170 -15.45 12.48 16.54
N PRO A 171 -15.27 12.95 17.78
CA PRO A 171 -14.82 14.30 18.04
C PRO A 171 -13.34 14.44 17.67
N ARG A 172 -13.05 15.36 16.75
CA ARG A 172 -11.68 15.72 16.40
C ARG A 172 -11.15 16.73 17.40
N LYS A 173 -9.99 16.47 17.99
CA LYS A 173 -9.38 17.37 18.97
C LYS A 173 -8.69 18.53 18.28
N SER A 174 -9.12 19.77 18.54
CA SER A 174 -8.41 20.96 18.08
C SER A 174 -7.48 21.52 19.14
N ILE A 175 -6.34 22.09 18.71
CA ILE A 175 -5.49 22.93 19.57
C ILE A 175 -6.22 24.25 19.80
N ARG A 176 -6.47 24.62 21.04
CA ARG A 176 -7.30 25.79 21.39
C ARG A 176 -6.47 26.99 21.84
N THR A 177 -5.35 26.73 22.51
CA THR A 177 -4.49 27.79 23.05
C THR A 177 -3.11 27.80 22.40
N ARG A 178 -2.43 28.95 22.47
CA ARG A 178 -1.04 29.07 22.04
C ARG A 178 -0.12 28.14 22.83
N LYS A 179 -0.32 28.07 24.15
CA LYS A 179 0.46 27.22 25.04
C LYS A 179 0.36 25.74 24.65
N GLU A 180 -0.85 25.25 24.39
CA GLU A 180 -1.05 23.88 23.87
C GLU A 180 -0.35 23.65 22.53
N SER A 181 -0.33 24.67 21.65
CA SER A 181 0.38 24.60 20.36
C SER A 181 1.88 24.46 20.56
N ASP A 182 2.46 25.28 21.44
CA ASP A 182 3.89 25.29 21.72
C ASP A 182 4.30 23.98 22.44
N ASP A 183 3.52 23.53 23.43
CA ASP A 183 3.75 22.28 24.15
C ASP A 183 3.73 21.07 23.21
N LYS A 184 2.75 20.99 22.29
CA LYS A 184 2.68 19.92 21.28
C LYS A 184 3.85 19.98 20.29
N PHE A 185 4.23 21.17 19.85
CA PHE A 185 5.38 21.33 18.95
C PHE A 185 6.69 20.87 19.62
N TRP A 186 6.93 21.28 20.87
CA TRP A 186 8.13 20.89 21.60
C TRP A 186 8.14 19.42 22.04
N ASP A 187 6.97 18.83 22.30
CA ASP A 187 6.86 17.38 22.51
C ASP A 187 7.26 16.60 21.25
N PHE A 188 6.71 16.99 20.10
CA PHE A 188 7.12 16.41 18.81
C PHE A 188 8.61 16.62 18.52
N ALA A 189 9.12 17.85 18.64
CA ALA A 189 10.51 18.16 18.35
C ALA A 189 11.46 17.31 19.20
N ARG A 190 11.16 17.16 20.50
CA ARG A 190 11.94 16.28 21.39
C ARG A 190 11.92 14.83 20.92
N GLN A 191 10.76 14.29 20.56
CA GLN A 191 10.65 12.90 20.10
C GLN A 191 11.34 12.67 18.75
N PHE A 192 11.24 13.64 17.85
CA PHE A 192 11.93 13.63 16.57
C PHE A 192 13.45 13.62 16.76
N PHE A 193 14.00 14.55 17.54
CA PHE A 193 15.43 14.61 17.81
C PHE A 193 15.94 13.39 18.59
N PHE A 194 15.17 12.87 19.55
CA PHE A 194 15.51 11.64 20.26
C PHE A 194 15.58 10.45 19.32
N GLY A 195 14.60 10.30 18.41
CA GLY A 195 14.65 9.26 17.38
C GLY A 195 15.85 9.40 16.45
N LEU A 196 16.13 10.63 15.98
CA LEU A 196 17.27 10.92 15.12
C LEU A 196 18.60 10.55 15.81
N TRP A 197 18.67 10.68 17.13
CA TRP A 197 19.85 10.33 17.94
C TRP A 197 19.85 8.87 18.43
N GLY A 198 18.92 8.04 17.96
CA GLY A 198 18.84 6.62 18.30
C GLY A 198 18.31 6.32 19.71
N PHE A 199 17.75 7.31 20.41
CA PHE A 199 17.05 7.09 21.66
C PHE A 199 15.68 6.47 21.42
N GLN A 200 15.25 5.61 22.35
CA GLN A 200 13.93 4.99 22.32
C GLN A 200 12.83 6.06 22.34
N GLN A 201 12.10 6.19 21.24
CA GLN A 201 10.92 7.03 21.17
C GLN A 201 9.84 6.48 22.09
N ARG A 202 9.07 7.37 22.74
CA ARG A 202 7.90 6.94 23.50
C ARG A 202 6.85 6.41 22.52
N PRO A 203 6.21 5.26 22.79
CA PRO A 203 5.14 4.77 21.94
C PRO A 203 4.01 5.81 21.92
N TYR A 204 3.51 6.11 20.71
CA TYR A 204 2.40 7.05 20.56
C TYR A 204 1.17 6.49 21.27
N PRO A 205 0.44 7.31 22.04
CA PRO A 205 -0.82 6.88 22.60
C PRO A 205 -1.77 6.52 21.45
N PRO A 206 -2.42 5.34 21.48
CA PRO A 206 -3.15 4.77 20.34
C PRO A 206 -4.36 5.61 19.86
N GLY A 207 -4.69 6.71 20.55
CA GLY A 207 -5.81 7.60 20.20
C GLY A 207 -5.45 9.08 20.05
N ARG A 208 -4.17 9.47 19.98
CA ARG A 208 -3.78 10.87 19.69
C ARG A 208 -2.82 10.91 18.51
N PRO A 209 -3.31 11.12 17.27
CA PRO A 209 -2.40 11.47 16.18
C PRO A 209 -1.66 12.76 16.55
N ILE A 210 -0.33 12.76 16.37
CA ILE A 210 0.46 13.98 16.50
C ILE A 210 0.16 14.85 15.29
N ASP A 211 -0.90 15.65 15.41
CA ASP A 211 -1.21 16.66 14.41
C ASP A 211 -0.36 17.92 14.68
N VAL A 212 0.97 17.77 14.51
CA VAL A 212 1.92 18.90 14.52
C VAL A 212 1.62 19.86 13.37
N ALA A 213 1.00 19.38 12.29
CA ALA A 213 0.53 20.25 11.22
C ALA A 213 -0.47 21.28 11.77
N GLN A 214 -1.35 20.92 12.71
CA GLN A 214 -2.18 21.89 13.44
C GLN A 214 -1.36 22.84 14.33
N ALA A 215 -0.25 22.36 14.94
CA ALA A 215 0.64 23.17 15.77
C ALA A 215 1.50 24.16 14.96
N ILE A 216 1.78 23.90 13.68
CA ILE A 216 2.51 24.79 12.76
C ILE A 216 1.56 25.65 11.90
N GLY A 217 0.40 25.10 11.55
CA GLY A 217 -0.66 25.72 10.75
C GLY A 217 -0.53 25.30 9.29
N TYR A 218 -1.62 24.83 8.69
CA TYR A 218 -1.59 24.19 7.38
C TYR A 218 -1.10 25.14 6.28
N LYS A 219 -1.58 26.38 6.24
CA LYS A 219 -1.16 27.38 5.25
C LYS A 219 0.31 27.79 5.42
N ARG A 220 0.81 27.87 6.65
CA ARG A 220 2.21 28.21 6.93
C ARG A 220 3.14 27.07 6.54
N LEU A 221 2.74 25.84 6.83
CA LEU A 221 3.45 24.64 6.43
C LEU A 221 3.57 24.58 4.91
N GLU A 222 2.44 24.73 4.22
CA GLU A 222 2.38 24.74 2.77
C GLU A 222 3.24 25.86 2.15
N LYS A 223 3.25 27.07 2.74
CA LYS A 223 4.10 28.17 2.29
C LYS A 223 5.60 27.86 2.47
N ARG A 224 5.99 27.28 3.61
CA ARG A 224 7.39 26.91 3.87
C ARG A 224 7.87 25.83 2.90
N TYR A 225 7.04 24.82 2.64
CA TYR A 225 7.39 23.79 1.67
C TYR A 225 7.37 24.33 0.24
N TYR A 226 6.46 25.24 -0.10
CA TYR A 226 6.51 25.94 -1.38
C TYR A 226 7.85 26.68 -1.56
N ASP A 227 8.28 27.45 -0.56
CA ASP A 227 9.56 28.18 -0.61
C ASP A 227 10.76 27.22 -0.67
N PHE A 228 10.68 26.06 0.01
CA PHE A 228 11.69 25.01 -0.05
C PHE A 228 11.76 24.36 -1.44
N ILE A 229 10.61 23.98 -2.00
CA ILE A 229 10.48 23.33 -3.30
C ILE A 229 10.99 24.23 -4.43
N MET A 230 10.77 25.54 -4.32
CA MET A 230 11.32 26.52 -5.27
C MET A 230 12.85 26.62 -5.21
N ARG A 231 13.49 26.13 -4.13
CA ARG A 231 14.95 26.10 -3.96
C ARG A 231 15.56 24.73 -4.22
N SER A 232 14.81 23.64 -4.01
CA SER A 232 15.24 22.26 -4.26
C SER A 232 15.00 21.84 -5.72
N GLY A 233 15.97 21.15 -6.32
CA GLY A 233 15.85 20.54 -7.64
C GLY A 233 15.75 19.01 -7.56
N GLY A 234 15.66 18.34 -8.72
CA GLY A 234 15.80 16.89 -8.79
C GLY A 234 14.52 16.09 -8.53
N TRP A 235 13.48 16.34 -9.33
CA TRP A 235 12.21 15.61 -9.23
C TRP A 235 12.12 14.47 -10.22
N TYR A 236 11.42 13.42 -9.83
CA TYR A 236 11.10 12.27 -10.67
C TYR A 236 9.59 12.04 -10.63
N TYR A 237 8.98 11.66 -11.76
CA TYR A 237 7.57 11.27 -11.78
C TYR A 237 7.40 9.88 -12.40
N LYS A 238 6.34 9.17 -12.00
CA LYS A 238 5.91 7.93 -12.68
C LYS A 238 4.95 8.27 -13.79
N ASP A 239 5.31 7.86 -15.00
CA ASP A 239 4.46 7.92 -16.19
C ASP A 239 3.23 7.02 -16.00
N ARG A 240 2.20 7.17 -16.84
CA ARG A 240 0.97 6.34 -16.82
C ARG A 240 1.27 4.85 -17.05
N LEU A 241 2.41 4.55 -17.67
CA LEU A 241 2.96 3.20 -17.87
C LEU A 241 3.81 2.70 -16.69
N GLY A 242 3.90 3.45 -15.59
CA GLY A 242 4.68 3.09 -14.39
C GLY A 242 6.18 3.33 -14.50
N ARG A 243 6.67 3.85 -15.62
CA ARG A 243 8.09 4.17 -15.83
C ARG A 243 8.50 5.44 -15.08
N THR A 244 9.65 5.40 -14.42
CA THR A 244 10.24 6.55 -13.76
C THR A 244 10.88 7.49 -14.77
N ARG A 245 10.54 8.78 -14.71
CA ARG A 245 11.11 9.85 -15.55
C ARG A 245 11.80 10.87 -14.66
N GLY A 246 13.02 11.25 -15.02
CA GLY A 246 13.81 12.26 -14.30
C GLY A 246 15.32 12.05 -14.44
N PRO A 247 16.13 12.88 -13.77
CA PRO A 247 15.72 14.02 -12.93
C PRO A 247 15.16 15.18 -13.75
N LEU A 248 14.19 15.90 -13.18
CA LEU A 248 13.50 17.03 -13.78
C LEU A 248 13.57 18.25 -12.86
N GLU A 249 13.76 19.41 -13.48
CA GLU A 249 13.63 20.69 -12.79
C GLU A 249 12.17 21.11 -12.69
N LEU A 250 11.87 22.03 -11.78
CA LEU A 250 10.51 22.51 -11.56
C LEU A 250 9.88 23.13 -12.83
N ILE A 251 10.67 23.78 -13.68
CA ILE A 251 10.19 24.32 -14.97
C ILE A 251 9.72 23.19 -15.90
N THR A 252 10.44 22.07 -15.94
CA THR A 252 10.05 20.92 -16.76
C THR A 252 8.83 20.18 -16.20
N LEU A 253 8.62 20.21 -14.88
CA LEU A 253 7.37 19.75 -14.27
C LEU A 253 6.20 20.66 -14.65
N LYS A 254 6.38 21.98 -14.66
CA LYS A 254 5.36 22.95 -15.10
C LYS A 254 4.92 22.71 -16.54
N THR A 255 5.87 22.48 -17.44
CA THR A 255 5.56 22.19 -18.85
C THR A 255 4.87 20.84 -19.00
N ALA A 256 5.31 19.81 -18.29
CA ALA A 256 4.66 18.50 -18.28
C ALA A 256 3.22 18.56 -17.73
N TRP A 257 2.98 19.40 -16.72
CA TRP A 257 1.65 19.68 -16.21
C TRP A 257 0.78 20.43 -17.23
N ALA A 258 1.30 21.49 -17.84
CA ALA A 258 0.59 22.26 -18.87
C ALA A 258 0.20 21.38 -20.08
N ALA A 259 1.06 20.40 -20.41
CA ALA A 259 0.82 19.41 -21.45
C ALA A 259 -0.16 18.30 -21.04
N GLY A 260 -0.61 18.24 -19.78
CA GLY A 260 -1.50 17.18 -19.27
C GLY A 260 -0.84 15.80 -19.21
N ILE A 261 0.49 15.76 -19.13
CA ILE A 261 1.27 14.53 -18.92
C ILE A 261 1.23 14.15 -17.44
N ILE A 262 1.35 15.16 -16.58
CA ILE A 262 1.39 15.05 -15.13
C ILE A 262 0.18 15.78 -14.55
N ASP A 263 -0.42 15.19 -13.51
CA ASP A 263 -1.63 15.67 -12.84
C ASP A 263 -1.47 15.61 -11.31
N THR A 264 -2.47 16.08 -10.55
CA THR A 264 -2.50 16.05 -9.07
C THR A 264 -2.26 14.65 -8.49
N HIS A 265 -2.67 13.62 -9.22
CA HIS A 265 -2.61 12.22 -8.80
C HIS A 265 -1.37 11.48 -9.31
N THR A 266 -0.52 12.14 -10.10
CA THR A 266 0.73 11.54 -10.58
C THR A 266 1.68 11.35 -9.41
N PHE A 267 2.24 10.14 -9.28
CA PHE A 267 3.25 9.87 -8.26
C PHE A 267 4.57 10.57 -8.62
N ILE A 268 5.10 11.31 -7.68
CA ILE A 268 6.38 12.00 -7.74
C ILE A 268 7.28 11.55 -6.59
N TRP A 269 8.58 11.57 -6.84
CA TRP A 269 9.63 11.39 -5.86
C TRP A 269 10.65 12.52 -5.99
N GLY A 270 11.16 13.00 -4.86
CA GLY A 270 12.24 13.98 -4.79
C GLY A 270 13.33 13.47 -3.87
N GLU A 271 14.52 14.06 -3.96
CA GLU A 271 15.70 13.62 -3.20
C GLU A 271 15.48 13.58 -1.68
N ASP A 272 14.69 14.50 -1.14
CA ASP A 272 14.34 14.60 0.29
C ASP A 272 13.05 13.83 0.66
N MET A 273 12.58 12.91 -0.18
CA MET A 273 11.38 12.10 0.08
C MET A 273 11.73 10.63 0.29
N ASP A 274 11.14 10.03 1.33
CA ASP A 274 11.34 8.60 1.61
C ASP A 274 10.62 7.70 0.60
N GLU A 275 9.47 8.15 0.09
CA GLU A 275 8.57 7.34 -0.75
C GLU A 275 7.98 8.14 -1.92
N TRP A 276 7.48 7.41 -2.92
CA TRP A 276 6.71 8.00 -4.02
C TRP A 276 5.35 8.47 -3.51
N ALA A 277 5.04 9.76 -3.68
CA ALA A 277 3.75 10.32 -3.27
C ALA A 277 3.06 11.06 -4.43
N PRO A 278 1.72 11.08 -4.49
CA PRO A 278 1.00 11.92 -5.44
C PRO A 278 1.33 13.40 -5.24
N ILE A 279 1.40 14.19 -6.33
CA ILE A 279 1.75 15.63 -6.27
C ILE A 279 0.86 16.40 -5.31
N GLY A 280 -0.45 16.13 -5.33
CA GLY A 280 -1.41 16.80 -4.43
C GLY A 280 -1.21 16.46 -2.95
N MET A 281 -0.49 15.39 -2.63
CA MET A 281 -0.15 15.02 -1.25
C MET A 281 1.17 15.65 -0.77
N VAL A 282 2.03 16.08 -1.69
CA VAL A 282 3.28 16.75 -1.33
C VAL A 282 3.00 18.22 -1.04
N TYR A 283 3.22 18.65 0.21
CA TYR A 283 2.94 20.00 0.66
C TYR A 283 3.62 21.05 -0.23
N GLY A 284 2.85 22.00 -0.77
CA GLY A 284 3.38 23.11 -1.56
C GLY A 284 3.79 22.77 -3.01
N LEU A 285 3.96 21.50 -3.37
CA LEU A 285 4.42 21.08 -4.71
C LEU A 285 3.38 21.38 -5.78
N GLU A 286 2.11 21.06 -5.53
CA GLU A 286 1.03 21.39 -6.47
C GLU A 286 0.99 22.89 -6.77
N LYS A 287 1.16 23.75 -5.76
CA LYS A 287 1.19 25.21 -5.98
C LYS A 287 2.43 25.67 -6.73
N ALA A 288 3.56 25.01 -6.52
CA ALA A 288 4.81 25.33 -7.21
C ALA A 288 4.76 24.94 -8.69
N VAL A 289 4.12 23.82 -9.03
CA VAL A 289 3.98 23.32 -10.41
C VAL A 289 2.76 23.91 -11.12
N ALA A 290 1.58 23.90 -10.50
CA ALA A 290 0.34 24.39 -11.09
C ALA A 290 0.12 25.89 -10.82
N THR A 291 1.06 26.74 -11.27
CA THR A 291 0.88 28.20 -11.25
C THR A 291 -0.30 28.62 -12.13
N TRP A 292 -0.85 29.83 -11.92
CA TRP A 292 -2.06 30.27 -12.63
C TRP A 292 -1.90 30.22 -14.16
N GLU A 293 -0.72 30.56 -14.68
CA GLU A 293 -0.36 30.49 -16.11
C GLU A 293 -0.38 29.03 -16.62
N VAL A 294 0.15 28.09 -15.85
CA VAL A 294 0.20 26.66 -16.17
C VAL A 294 -1.20 26.05 -16.13
N ARG A 295 -2.04 26.48 -15.18
CA ARG A 295 -3.45 26.05 -15.11
C ARG A 295 -4.26 26.54 -16.30
N LEU A 296 -4.01 27.77 -16.78
CA LEU A 296 -4.63 28.27 -18.01
C LEU A 296 -4.13 27.49 -19.24
N GLY A 297 -2.83 27.21 -19.32
CA GLY A 297 -2.26 26.35 -20.37
C GLY A 297 -2.89 24.95 -20.39
N ALA A 298 -2.97 24.29 -19.23
CA ALA A 298 -3.62 22.99 -19.08
C ALA A 298 -5.12 23.03 -19.42
N ALA A 299 -5.83 24.10 -19.05
CA ALA A 299 -7.23 24.27 -19.40
C ALA A 299 -7.42 24.45 -20.91
N ALA A 300 -6.53 25.18 -21.57
CA ALA A 300 -6.56 25.36 -23.03
C ALA A 300 -6.25 24.06 -23.78
N THR A 301 -5.25 23.29 -23.35
CA THR A 301 -4.94 21.98 -23.95
C THR A 301 -6.07 20.99 -23.72
N ALA A 302 -6.65 20.96 -22.52
CA ALA A 302 -7.82 20.14 -22.22
C ALA A 302 -9.06 20.57 -23.05
N PHE A 303 -9.27 21.86 -23.24
CA PHE A 303 -10.36 22.40 -24.07
C PHE A 303 -10.21 21.95 -25.54
N LEU A 304 -9.01 22.08 -26.12
CA LEU A 304 -8.71 21.61 -27.47
C LEU A 304 -8.92 20.10 -27.60
N HIS A 305 -8.44 19.32 -26.63
CA HIS A 305 -8.62 17.87 -26.60
C HIS A 305 -10.11 17.46 -26.46
N LYS A 306 -10.89 18.19 -25.65
CA LYS A 306 -12.34 17.97 -25.53
C LYS A 306 -13.08 18.30 -26.82
N LEU A 307 -12.74 19.41 -27.48
CA LEU A 307 -13.28 19.77 -28.79
C LEU A 307 -12.97 18.69 -29.84
N GLN A 308 -11.73 18.19 -29.88
CA GLN A 308 -11.34 17.10 -30.79
C GLN A 308 -12.14 15.82 -30.56
N LYS A 309 -12.48 15.51 -29.30
CA LYS A 309 -13.25 14.32 -28.92
C LYS A 309 -14.77 14.53 -28.91
N GLY A 310 -15.27 15.71 -29.26
CA GLY A 310 -16.70 16.03 -29.22
C GLY A 310 -17.31 16.06 -27.81
N ILE A 311 -16.47 16.22 -26.77
CA ILE A 311 -16.90 16.27 -25.38
C ILE A 311 -17.20 17.72 -25.01
N SER A 312 -18.26 17.95 -24.22
CA SER A 312 -18.59 19.30 -23.76
C SER A 312 -17.41 19.93 -22.99
N PRO A 313 -17.06 21.21 -23.25
CA PRO A 313 -16.03 21.93 -22.51
C PRO A 313 -16.22 21.89 -20.99
N TRP A 314 -17.48 21.87 -20.55
CA TRP A 314 -17.90 22.00 -19.16
C TRP A 314 -17.89 20.67 -18.39
N THR A 315 -17.95 19.53 -19.07
CA THR A 315 -17.86 18.22 -18.40
C THR A 315 -16.43 17.97 -17.89
N PRO A 316 -16.22 17.71 -16.59
CA PRO A 316 -14.91 17.36 -16.07
C PRO A 316 -14.41 16.06 -16.70
N LEU A 317 -13.09 15.88 -16.78
CA LEU A 317 -12.50 14.61 -17.20
C LEU A 317 -12.73 13.58 -16.09
N LYS A 318 -12.91 12.31 -16.45
CA LYS A 318 -13.07 11.21 -15.49
C LYS A 318 -11.91 11.21 -14.50
N GLY A 319 -12.21 11.25 -13.19
CA GLY A 319 -11.21 11.33 -12.12
C GLY A 319 -10.73 12.75 -11.75
N PHE A 320 -11.14 13.78 -12.48
CA PHE A 320 -10.83 15.19 -12.20
C PHE A 320 -12.03 15.97 -11.64
N GLU A 321 -13.06 15.27 -11.21
CA GLU A 321 -14.22 15.85 -10.56
C GLU A 321 -13.83 16.46 -9.22
N LYS A 322 -14.14 17.73 -9.02
CA LYS A 322 -13.91 18.39 -7.73
C LYS A 322 -14.98 17.91 -6.75
N LYS A 323 -14.62 16.89 -5.99
CA LYS A 323 -15.49 16.34 -4.94
C LYS A 323 -15.36 17.14 -3.65
N THR A 324 -16.47 17.30 -2.95
CA THR A 324 -16.44 17.87 -1.60
C THR A 324 -15.83 16.86 -0.62
N TYR A 325 -15.28 17.33 0.52
CA TYR A 325 -14.77 16.41 1.53
C TYR A 325 -15.84 15.46 2.07
N LYS A 326 -17.11 15.89 2.06
CA LYS A 326 -18.26 15.07 2.44
C LYS A 326 -18.49 13.96 1.42
N GLU A 327 -18.54 14.28 0.13
CA GLU A 327 -18.64 13.28 -0.95
C GLU A 327 -17.48 12.28 -0.89
N LEU A 328 -16.23 12.74 -0.74
CA LEU A 328 -15.07 11.86 -0.62
C LEU A 328 -15.17 10.91 0.57
N GLN A 329 -15.70 11.40 1.69
CA GLN A 329 -15.90 10.57 2.87
C GLN A 329 -17.02 9.56 2.67
N GLU A 330 -18.14 9.97 2.09
CA GLU A 330 -19.27 9.11 1.78
C GLU A 330 -18.87 7.99 0.81
N GLU A 331 -18.14 8.33 -0.26
CA GLU A 331 -17.57 7.36 -1.20
C GLU A 331 -16.60 6.38 -0.53
N ALA A 332 -15.74 6.87 0.37
CA ALA A 332 -14.81 6.01 1.11
C ALA A 332 -15.56 5.06 2.07
N ILE A 333 -16.60 5.54 2.75
CA ILE A 333 -17.45 4.73 3.63
C ILE A 333 -18.22 3.70 2.81
N GLU A 334 -18.80 4.10 1.69
CA GLU A 334 -19.55 3.22 0.78
C GLU A 334 -18.64 2.16 0.18
N SER A 335 -17.46 2.54 -0.31
CA SER A 335 -16.43 1.63 -0.81
C SER A 335 -16.04 0.61 0.26
N LYS A 336 -15.78 1.05 1.49
CA LYS A 336 -15.44 0.15 2.59
C LYS A 336 -16.60 -0.79 2.95
N LYS A 337 -17.84 -0.29 2.98
CA LYS A 337 -19.03 -1.12 3.23
C LYS A 337 -19.22 -2.17 2.16
N ARG A 338 -19.07 -1.81 0.89
CA ARG A 338 -19.08 -2.76 -0.23
C ARG A 338 -17.95 -3.78 -0.10
N ASP A 339 -16.74 -3.36 0.24
CA ASP A 339 -15.62 -4.28 0.44
C ASP A 339 -15.91 -5.31 1.55
N MET A 340 -16.46 -4.86 2.67
CA MET A 340 -16.88 -5.74 3.75
C MET A 340 -18.01 -6.69 3.35
N ALA A 341 -18.99 -6.20 2.57
CA ALA A 341 -20.08 -7.02 2.06
C ALA A 341 -19.59 -8.07 1.04
N VAL A 342 -18.61 -7.73 0.19
CA VAL A 342 -17.94 -8.68 -0.70
C VAL A 342 -17.24 -9.77 0.11
N LEU A 343 -16.53 -9.39 1.17
CA LEU A 343 -15.90 -10.35 2.06
C LEU A 343 -16.94 -11.24 2.73
N GLN A 344 -18.04 -10.67 3.23
CA GLN A 344 -19.12 -11.42 3.87
C GLN A 344 -19.77 -12.43 2.90
N ALA A 345 -20.11 -12.01 1.68
CA ALA A 345 -20.66 -12.89 0.64
C ALA A 345 -19.74 -14.09 0.34
N ASN A 346 -18.43 -13.89 0.42
CA ASN A 346 -17.43 -14.89 0.04
C ASN A 346 -16.80 -15.64 1.24
N GLY A 347 -17.33 -15.49 2.46
CA GLY A 347 -16.80 -16.16 3.65
C GLY A 347 -15.44 -15.63 4.11
N GLY A 348 -15.24 -14.31 4.05
CA GLY A 348 -14.05 -13.59 4.51
C GLY A 348 -12.90 -13.52 3.50
N ILE A 349 -13.08 -13.98 2.27
CA ILE A 349 -12.02 -14.05 1.26
C ILE A 349 -12.40 -13.21 0.05
N TRP A 350 -11.51 -12.34 -0.41
CA TRP A 350 -11.77 -11.54 -1.61
C TRP A 350 -11.84 -12.42 -2.87
N PRO A 351 -12.87 -12.27 -3.71
CA PRO A 351 -13.01 -13.01 -4.96
C PRO A 351 -11.87 -12.63 -5.91
N GLY A 352 -10.95 -13.58 -6.10
CA GLY A 352 -9.66 -13.36 -6.75
C GLY A 352 -8.48 -13.87 -5.92
N VAL A 353 -8.56 -13.81 -4.58
CA VAL A 353 -7.51 -14.33 -3.68
C VAL A 353 -7.42 -15.85 -3.73
N ARG A 354 -8.55 -16.52 -3.97
CA ARG A 354 -8.60 -17.98 -4.20
C ARG A 354 -8.01 -18.43 -5.53
N THR A 355 -7.67 -17.50 -6.44
CA THR A 355 -7.07 -17.89 -7.71
C THR A 355 -5.63 -18.37 -7.51
N PRO A 356 -5.23 -19.49 -8.13
CA PRO A 356 -3.85 -20.00 -8.02
C PRO A 356 -2.80 -18.97 -8.43
N SER A 357 -3.12 -18.10 -9.39
CA SER A 357 -2.26 -17.00 -9.84
C SER A 357 -2.04 -15.91 -8.79
N HIS A 358 -3.05 -15.56 -8.00
CA HIS A 358 -2.91 -14.59 -6.91
C HIS A 358 -2.09 -15.17 -5.74
N ALA A 359 -2.30 -16.43 -5.40
CA ALA A 359 -1.48 -17.13 -4.41
C ALA A 359 0.00 -17.20 -4.85
N MET A 360 0.24 -17.47 -6.14
CA MET A 360 1.59 -17.41 -6.74
C MET A 360 2.19 -16.00 -6.77
N PHE A 361 1.37 -14.95 -7.00
CA PHE A 361 1.82 -13.56 -6.96
C PHE A 361 2.27 -13.15 -5.55
N LEU A 362 1.48 -13.49 -4.51
CA LEU A 362 1.85 -13.26 -3.11
C LEU A 362 3.07 -14.06 -2.68
N TRP A 363 3.19 -15.30 -3.18
CA TRP A 363 4.36 -16.15 -2.97
C TRP A 363 5.62 -15.57 -3.63
N ALA A 364 5.51 -15.06 -4.86
CA ALA A 364 6.60 -14.45 -5.60
C ALA A 364 6.97 -13.02 -5.11
N SER A 365 6.07 -12.31 -4.41
CA SER A 365 6.32 -10.93 -3.93
C SER A 365 7.08 -10.84 -2.59
N GLY A 366 7.33 -11.95 -1.89
CA GLY A 366 8.47 -12.08 -0.97
C GLY A 366 8.29 -11.83 0.54
N SER A 367 9.11 -12.59 1.28
CA SER A 367 9.64 -12.49 2.66
C SER A 367 8.77 -12.61 3.91
N GLU A 368 7.52 -12.18 3.95
CA GLU A 368 6.76 -12.24 5.22
C GLU A 368 5.98 -13.55 5.40
N LEU A 369 5.49 -14.12 4.29
CA LEU A 369 4.84 -15.43 4.29
C LEU A 369 5.84 -16.59 4.32
N THR A 370 7.10 -16.39 3.91
CA THR A 370 8.10 -17.47 3.91
C THR A 370 8.39 -17.96 5.31
N THR A 371 8.49 -17.09 6.31
CA THR A 371 8.78 -17.51 7.70
C THR A 371 7.59 -18.18 8.40
N ILE A 372 6.35 -17.84 8.01
CA ILE A 372 5.13 -18.50 8.49
C ILE A 372 4.97 -19.87 7.82
N LEU A 373 5.32 -19.98 6.53
CA LEU A 373 5.33 -21.24 5.77
C LEU A 373 6.53 -22.14 6.07
N GLU A 374 7.64 -21.61 6.57
CA GLU A 374 8.83 -22.36 7.02
C GLU A 374 8.64 -23.03 8.38
N ARG A 375 7.72 -22.51 9.22
CA ARG A 375 7.41 -23.07 10.55
C ARG A 375 6.57 -24.35 10.48
N ASP A 376 5.79 -24.51 9.42
CA ASP A 376 5.09 -25.76 9.13
C ASP A 376 6.03 -26.70 8.39
N HIS A 377 6.49 -27.75 9.08
CA HIS A 377 7.08 -28.92 8.45
C HIS A 377 6.02 -29.61 7.58
N MET A 378 5.87 -29.18 6.32
CA MET A 378 5.06 -29.92 5.34
C MET A 378 5.65 -29.97 3.92
N PRO A 379 5.36 -31.06 3.19
CA PRO A 379 6.24 -31.71 2.24
C PRO A 379 5.99 -31.22 0.80
N ASN A 380 6.20 -29.94 0.54
CA ASN A 380 5.95 -29.35 -0.78
C ASN A 380 7.12 -29.55 -1.76
N LYS A 381 7.47 -30.83 -1.99
CA LYS A 381 8.26 -31.31 -3.13
C LYS A 381 7.43 -32.17 -4.10
N TYR A 382 6.15 -32.44 -3.82
CA TYR A 382 5.35 -33.38 -4.62
C TYR A 382 3.97 -32.82 -4.99
N ILE A 383 3.71 -32.73 -6.30
CA ILE A 383 2.36 -32.53 -6.85
C ILE A 383 1.52 -33.79 -6.57
N PRO A 384 0.27 -33.68 -6.06
CA PRO A 384 -0.62 -34.82 -5.87
C PRO A 384 -0.84 -35.61 -7.16
N LYS A 385 -0.93 -36.95 -7.07
CA LYS A 385 -1.04 -37.85 -8.22
C LYS A 385 -2.18 -37.47 -9.18
N GLU A 386 -3.32 -37.04 -8.62
CA GLU A 386 -4.49 -36.63 -9.41
C GLU A 386 -4.22 -35.38 -10.27
N MET A 387 -3.53 -34.39 -9.71
CA MET A 387 -3.13 -33.17 -10.42
C MET A 387 -2.16 -33.49 -11.57
N ARG A 388 -1.27 -34.49 -11.41
CA ARG A 388 -0.38 -34.94 -12.50
C ARG A 388 -1.15 -35.54 -13.67
N TYR A 389 -2.20 -36.32 -13.41
CA TYR A 389 -3.04 -36.86 -14.48
C TYR A 389 -3.83 -35.77 -15.20
N ARG A 390 -4.29 -34.74 -14.49
CA ARG A 390 -4.97 -33.59 -15.11
C ARG A 390 -4.00 -32.78 -15.98
N LEU A 391 -2.77 -32.53 -15.50
CA LEU A 391 -1.73 -31.82 -16.25
C LEU A 391 -1.28 -32.58 -17.50
N ALA A 392 -1.07 -33.90 -17.40
CA ALA A 392 -0.69 -34.73 -18.54
C ALA A 392 -1.77 -34.81 -19.63
N LYS A 393 -3.05 -34.57 -19.29
CA LYS A 393 -4.13 -34.45 -20.28
C LYS A 393 -4.08 -33.11 -21.03
N VAL A 394 -3.69 -32.03 -20.36
CA VAL A 394 -3.59 -30.69 -20.95
C VAL A 394 -2.35 -30.56 -21.82
N ILE A 395 -1.24 -31.20 -21.42
CA ILE A 395 0.05 -31.15 -22.13
C ILE A 395 0.46 -32.57 -22.52
N PRO A 396 0.08 -33.02 -23.73
CA PRO A 396 0.43 -34.36 -24.18
C PRO A 396 1.96 -34.47 -24.34
N GLY A 397 2.58 -35.32 -23.53
CA GLY A 397 4.03 -35.57 -23.54
C GLY A 397 4.75 -35.31 -22.22
N LEU A 398 4.13 -34.57 -21.29
CA LEU A 398 4.70 -34.25 -19.98
C LEU A 398 4.77 -35.51 -19.08
N ARG A 399 5.99 -35.97 -18.73
CA ARG A 399 6.13 -37.18 -17.90
C ARG A 399 5.99 -36.84 -16.41
N PRO A 400 5.30 -37.66 -15.59
CA PRO A 400 4.97 -37.33 -14.19
C PRO A 400 6.15 -37.10 -13.22
N TRP A 401 7.39 -37.41 -13.61
CA TRP A 401 8.61 -37.17 -12.82
C TRP A 401 9.43 -35.97 -13.31
N GLU A 402 9.14 -35.43 -14.50
CA GLU A 402 9.80 -34.24 -15.06
C GLU A 402 9.34 -32.96 -14.35
N VAL A 403 8.21 -33.03 -13.63
CA VAL A 403 7.65 -31.93 -12.86
C VAL A 403 7.98 -32.12 -11.39
N LEU A 404 9.14 -31.62 -10.96
CA LEU A 404 9.57 -31.65 -9.55
C LEU A 404 8.92 -30.54 -8.71
N SER A 405 8.44 -29.46 -9.34
CA SER A 405 7.68 -28.39 -8.69
C SER A 405 6.62 -27.80 -9.64
N VAL A 406 5.56 -27.22 -9.07
CA VAL A 406 4.50 -26.53 -9.83
C VAL A 406 5.08 -25.37 -10.65
N GLU A 407 6.12 -24.71 -10.13
CA GLU A 407 6.87 -23.67 -10.83
C GLU A 407 7.47 -24.15 -12.15
N GLN A 408 8.14 -25.30 -12.17
CA GLN A 408 8.73 -25.85 -13.40
C GLN A 408 7.66 -26.18 -14.45
N ALA A 409 6.52 -26.70 -14.01
CA ALA A 409 5.38 -26.97 -14.89
C ALA A 409 4.83 -25.68 -15.50
N MET A 410 4.68 -24.63 -14.68
CA MET A 410 4.16 -23.34 -15.13
C MET A 410 5.16 -22.59 -16.01
N ASP A 411 6.46 -22.65 -15.73
CA ASP A 411 7.49 -22.05 -16.58
C ASP A 411 7.49 -22.68 -17.98
N GLN A 412 7.29 -23.98 -18.06
CA GLN A 412 7.22 -24.69 -19.34
C GLN A 412 5.90 -24.44 -20.08
N ILE A 413 4.77 -24.30 -19.36
CA ILE A 413 3.46 -23.96 -19.95
C ILE A 413 3.44 -22.53 -20.48
N THR A 414 4.01 -21.61 -19.73
CA THR A 414 3.83 -20.17 -20.00
C THR A 414 4.88 -19.66 -20.99
N TYR A 415 6.06 -20.28 -21.00
CA TYR A 415 7.24 -19.74 -21.68
C TYR A 415 8.02 -20.77 -22.51
N ASP A 416 7.46 -21.95 -22.76
CA ASP A 416 8.05 -23.04 -23.55
C ASP A 416 9.47 -23.45 -23.11
N GLY A 417 9.88 -23.12 -21.87
CA GLY A 417 11.21 -23.40 -21.34
C GLY A 417 12.28 -22.33 -21.61
N ASP A 418 11.96 -21.21 -22.24
CA ASP A 418 12.95 -20.19 -22.65
C ASP A 418 13.16 -19.03 -21.64
N TRP A 419 12.52 -19.07 -20.47
CA TRP A 419 12.58 -17.98 -19.50
C TRP A 419 13.86 -18.00 -18.64
N TYR A 420 14.94 -17.37 -19.12
CA TYR A 420 16.12 -17.09 -18.29
C TYR A 420 15.84 -15.91 -17.34
N ARG A 421 15.33 -16.19 -16.14
CA ARG A 421 15.63 -15.34 -14.98
C ARG A 421 16.92 -15.85 -14.37
N GLU A 422 18.00 -15.11 -14.58
CA GLU A 422 19.20 -15.33 -13.78
C GLU A 422 18.87 -15.11 -12.30
N PRO A 423 19.40 -15.93 -11.38
CA PRO A 423 19.10 -15.82 -9.96
C PRO A 423 19.37 -14.40 -9.46
N LEU A 424 18.47 -13.88 -8.62
CA LEU A 424 18.60 -12.53 -8.05
C LEU A 424 19.97 -12.37 -7.39
N GLY A 425 20.78 -11.41 -7.85
CA GLY A 425 22.18 -11.27 -7.44
C GLY A 425 23.20 -11.85 -8.43
N SER A 426 22.77 -12.33 -9.59
CA SER A 426 23.66 -12.62 -10.73
C SER A 426 24.33 -11.35 -11.28
N TYR A 427 25.39 -11.52 -12.05
CA TYR A 427 26.21 -10.43 -12.58
C TYR A 427 25.46 -9.42 -13.47
N THR A 428 24.26 -9.76 -13.95
CA THR A 428 23.43 -8.89 -14.79
C THR A 428 22.44 -8.03 -13.99
N THR A 429 22.06 -8.47 -12.78
CA THR A 429 21.07 -7.79 -11.92
C THR A 429 21.71 -6.97 -10.79
N GLY A 430 23.00 -7.18 -10.49
CA GLY A 430 23.76 -6.39 -9.53
C GLY A 430 24.34 -5.09 -10.09
N PRO A 431 24.81 -4.15 -9.24
CA PRO A 431 25.46 -2.92 -9.68
C PRO A 431 26.67 -3.23 -10.59
N PRO A 432 26.90 -2.46 -11.67
CA PRO A 432 27.92 -2.77 -12.68
C PRO A 432 29.34 -2.86 -12.10
N TYR A 433 29.61 -2.16 -10.98
CA TYR A 433 30.90 -2.19 -10.30
C TYR A 433 31.20 -3.52 -9.60
N LEU A 434 30.20 -4.36 -9.32
CA LEU A 434 30.38 -5.60 -8.54
C LEU A 434 31.27 -6.61 -9.29
N LYS A 435 31.16 -6.65 -10.61
CA LYS A 435 32.01 -7.48 -11.48
C LYS A 435 33.46 -7.00 -11.45
N GLN A 436 33.66 -5.69 -11.53
CA GLN A 436 34.99 -5.08 -11.48
C GLN A 436 35.62 -5.24 -10.10
N TRP A 437 34.86 -4.99 -9.03
CA TRP A 437 35.29 -5.24 -7.65
C TRP A 437 35.68 -6.70 -7.42
N ASN A 438 34.86 -7.67 -7.83
CA ASN A 438 35.20 -9.09 -7.68
C ASN A 438 36.47 -9.47 -8.46
N SER A 439 36.67 -8.90 -9.65
CA SER A 439 37.90 -9.06 -10.42
C SER A 439 39.11 -8.49 -9.69
N ASP A 440 38.98 -7.28 -9.14
CA ASP A 440 40.04 -6.58 -8.42
C ASP A 440 40.40 -7.29 -7.11
N VAL A 441 39.41 -7.78 -6.37
CA VAL A 441 39.61 -8.59 -5.16
C VAL A 441 40.29 -9.91 -5.50
N LYS A 442 39.87 -10.62 -6.55
CA LYS A 442 40.56 -11.84 -7.00
C LYS A 442 41.99 -11.56 -7.40
N ARG A 443 42.24 -10.45 -8.09
CA ARG A 443 43.58 -10.02 -8.48
C ARG A 443 44.45 -9.70 -7.27
N LEU A 444 43.93 -8.91 -6.32
CA LEU A 444 44.61 -8.59 -5.06
C LEU A 444 44.91 -9.86 -4.26
N PHE A 445 43.95 -10.76 -4.13
CA PHE A 445 44.11 -12.04 -3.46
C PHE A 445 45.20 -12.89 -4.13
N THR A 446 45.20 -12.96 -5.46
CA THR A 446 46.21 -13.71 -6.22
C THR A 446 47.61 -13.12 -6.04
N ILE A 447 47.74 -11.79 -6.08
CA ILE A 447 49.01 -11.09 -5.83
C ILE A 447 49.48 -11.36 -4.40
N PHE A 448 48.60 -11.21 -3.42
CA PHE A 448 48.91 -11.44 -2.01
C PHE A 448 49.33 -12.89 -1.76
N TYR A 449 48.60 -13.85 -2.32
CA TYR A 449 48.90 -15.28 -2.20
C TYR A 449 50.25 -15.62 -2.85
N ASN A 450 50.51 -15.11 -4.07
CA ASN A 450 51.78 -15.34 -4.74
C ASN A 450 52.96 -14.69 -3.99
N LEU A 451 52.76 -13.49 -3.44
CA LEU A 451 53.77 -12.80 -2.65
C LEU A 451 54.04 -13.56 -1.35
N SER A 452 52.99 -13.94 -0.62
CA SER A 452 53.12 -14.68 0.65
C SER A 452 53.79 -16.03 0.42
N TYR A 453 53.43 -16.76 -0.63
CA TYR A 453 54.08 -18.02 -1.01
C TYR A 453 55.57 -17.82 -1.34
N ARG A 454 55.92 -16.81 -2.13
CA ARG A 454 57.32 -16.50 -2.48
C ARG A 454 58.14 -16.09 -1.24
N VAL A 455 57.56 -15.26 -0.37
CA VAL A 455 58.19 -14.80 0.87
C VAL A 455 58.39 -15.98 1.83
N TYR A 456 57.36 -16.80 2.02
CA TYR A 456 57.42 -18.01 2.83
C TYR A 456 58.54 -18.94 2.35
N ASN A 457 58.58 -19.25 1.05
CA ASN A 457 59.62 -20.08 0.46
C ASN A 457 61.04 -19.47 0.61
N LYS A 458 61.17 -18.15 0.54
CA LYS A 458 62.45 -17.47 0.75
C LYS A 458 62.91 -17.60 2.21
N PHE A 459 61.99 -17.49 3.17
CA PHE A 459 62.30 -17.67 4.59
C PHE A 459 62.67 -19.11 4.91
N VAL A 460 61.93 -20.10 4.39
CA VAL A 460 62.28 -21.52 4.53
C VAL A 460 63.69 -21.81 4.03
N ARG A 461 64.11 -21.21 2.91
CA ARG A 461 65.45 -21.43 2.33
C ARG A 461 66.58 -20.70 3.06
N ARG A 462 66.31 -19.53 3.65
CA ARG A 462 67.35 -18.65 4.22
C ARG A 462 67.49 -18.75 5.74
N ILE A 463 66.44 -19.12 6.45
CA ILE A 463 66.41 -19.15 7.91
C ILE A 463 66.34 -20.61 8.38
N PRO A 464 67.43 -21.15 8.96
CA PRO A 464 67.41 -22.46 9.57
C PRO A 464 66.38 -22.51 10.70
N GLY A 465 65.55 -23.55 10.74
CA GLY A 465 64.53 -23.74 11.80
C GLY A 465 63.21 -22.96 11.61
N PHE A 466 63.04 -22.21 10.51
CA PHE A 466 61.81 -21.44 10.24
C PHE A 466 60.55 -22.31 10.17
N ILE A 467 60.65 -23.54 9.65
CA ILE A 467 59.53 -24.49 9.56
C ILE A 467 58.98 -24.83 10.95
N GLN A 468 59.86 -25.12 11.92
CA GLN A 468 59.47 -25.46 13.29
C GLN A 468 58.77 -24.30 14.01
N VAL A 469 59.17 -23.06 13.70
CA VAL A 469 58.48 -21.86 14.21
C VAL A 469 57.08 -21.74 13.60
N MET A 470 56.95 -21.95 12.29
CA MET A 470 55.65 -21.88 11.61
C MET A 470 54.68 -22.97 12.05
N GLU A 471 55.16 -24.19 12.33
CA GLU A 471 54.35 -25.27 12.90
C GLU A 471 53.73 -24.87 14.24
N LYS A 472 54.51 -24.24 15.13
CA LYS A 472 54.01 -23.72 16.40
C LYS A 472 52.96 -22.60 16.19
N VAL A 473 53.19 -21.73 15.21
CA VAL A 473 52.23 -20.66 14.86
C VAL A 473 50.92 -21.23 14.33
N HIS A 474 50.97 -22.26 13.47
CA HIS A 474 49.79 -22.93 12.94
C HIS A 474 49.02 -23.66 14.04
N ALA A 475 49.71 -24.35 14.96
CA ALA A 475 49.10 -25.00 16.11
C ALA A 475 48.40 -24.00 17.05
N ASP A 476 49.03 -22.87 17.35
CA ASP A 476 48.44 -21.79 18.16
C ASP A 476 47.24 -21.13 17.46
N ALA A 477 47.31 -20.93 16.13
CA ALA A 477 46.19 -20.42 15.34
C ALA A 477 44.99 -21.38 15.36
N ALA A 478 45.21 -22.68 15.16
CA ALA A 478 44.17 -23.70 15.23
C ALA A 478 43.50 -23.74 16.61
N ALA A 479 44.29 -23.70 17.69
CA ALA A 479 43.77 -23.65 19.06
C ALA A 479 42.97 -22.36 19.35
N ARG A 480 43.29 -21.22 18.72
CA ARG A 480 42.48 -19.99 18.82
C ARG A 480 41.18 -20.08 18.02
N ASP A 481 41.19 -20.75 16.86
CA ASP A 481 40.00 -20.95 16.04
C ASP A 481 39.00 -21.90 16.72
N GLU A 482 39.48 -22.99 17.31
CA GLU A 482 38.67 -23.91 18.10
C GLU A 482 38.01 -23.20 19.29
N ARG A 483 38.77 -22.40 20.05
CA ARG A 483 38.22 -21.56 21.12
C ARG A 483 37.13 -20.60 20.63
N ARG A 484 37.31 -19.99 19.45
CA ARG A 484 36.30 -19.09 18.85
C ARG A 484 35.06 -19.85 18.38
N ARG A 485 35.21 -21.05 17.81
CA ARG A 485 34.09 -21.92 17.40
C ARG A 485 33.30 -22.38 18.63
N ALA A 486 33.97 -22.90 19.65
CA ALA A 486 33.35 -23.31 20.91
C ALA A 486 32.59 -22.14 21.57
N LYS A 487 33.17 -20.93 21.59
CA LYS A 487 32.48 -19.74 22.12
C LYS A 487 31.23 -19.37 21.31
N ARG A 488 31.28 -19.45 19.98
CA ARG A 488 30.11 -19.20 19.12
C ARG A 488 29.04 -20.27 19.29
N GLU A 489 29.42 -21.54 19.42
CA GLU A 489 28.47 -22.62 19.68
C GLU A 489 27.81 -22.47 21.05
N ALA A 490 28.57 -22.10 22.09
CA ALA A 490 28.03 -21.80 23.41
C ALA A 490 27.06 -20.60 23.38
N GLN A 491 27.38 -19.54 22.62
CA GLN A 491 26.47 -18.41 22.41
C GLN A 491 25.19 -18.82 21.71
N LYS A 492 25.29 -19.58 20.61
CA LYS A 492 24.12 -20.11 19.90
C LYS A 492 23.26 -20.99 20.79
N ARG A 493 23.87 -21.86 21.60
CA ARG A 493 23.14 -22.70 22.57
C ARG A 493 22.42 -21.84 23.61
N ALA A 494 23.09 -20.85 24.19
CA ALA A 494 22.49 -19.92 25.15
C ALA A 494 21.34 -19.08 24.53
N GLU A 495 21.47 -18.67 23.26
CA GLU A 495 20.41 -17.99 22.50
C GLU A 495 19.21 -18.91 22.26
N THR A 496 19.45 -20.18 21.87
CA THR A 496 18.37 -21.17 21.72
C THR A 496 17.69 -21.52 23.03
N GLU A 497 18.44 -21.65 24.13
CA GLU A 497 17.89 -21.92 25.46
C GLU A 497 17.09 -20.71 25.99
N ALA A 498 17.56 -19.49 25.75
CA ALA A 498 16.84 -18.26 26.09
C ALA A 498 15.55 -18.10 25.25
N ALA A 499 15.56 -18.53 23.99
CA ALA A 499 14.39 -18.53 23.12
C ALA A 499 13.34 -19.58 23.53
N ILE A 500 13.78 -20.75 24.01
CA ILE A 500 12.88 -21.86 24.41
C ILE A 500 12.32 -21.65 25.83
N TYR A 501 13.15 -21.24 26.80
CA TYR A 501 12.77 -21.19 28.21
C TYR A 501 12.52 -19.79 28.78
N GLY A 502 12.73 -18.74 27.98
CA GLY A 502 12.68 -17.36 28.45
C GLY A 502 13.87 -17.02 29.38
N ARG A 503 14.24 -15.74 29.43
CA ARG A 503 15.43 -15.27 30.16
C ARG A 503 15.30 -15.51 31.68
N ARG A 504 15.87 -16.59 32.21
CA ARG A 504 16.09 -16.73 33.66
C ARG A 504 17.19 -15.75 34.08
N VAL A 505 16.81 -14.75 34.86
CA VAL A 505 17.76 -13.88 35.58
C VAL A 505 18.38 -14.71 36.70
N SER A 506 19.54 -15.31 36.46
CA SER A 506 20.39 -15.83 37.54
C SER A 506 21.42 -14.76 37.90
N SER A 507 21.14 -14.03 38.98
CA SER A 507 22.09 -13.14 39.65
C SER A 507 23.22 -13.98 40.27
N ALA A 508 24.36 -14.06 39.59
CA ALA A 508 25.58 -14.58 40.17
C ALA A 508 26.38 -13.42 40.79
N ILE A 509 26.34 -13.42 42.11
CA ILE A 509 27.03 -12.58 43.09
C ILE A 509 28.53 -12.46 42.74
N HIS A 510 29.01 -11.24 42.50
CA HIS A 510 30.44 -10.93 42.55
C HIS A 510 30.82 -10.68 44.01
N SER A 511 31.45 -11.66 44.66
CA SER A 511 32.13 -11.48 45.93
C SER A 511 33.42 -10.67 45.69
N ARG A 512 33.45 -9.44 46.19
CA ARG A 512 34.70 -8.70 46.44
C ARG A 512 35.40 -9.30 47.66
N GLY A 513 36.61 -9.80 47.47
CA GLY A 513 37.65 -9.94 48.50
C GLY A 513 38.98 -9.64 47.80
N THR A 514 39.59 -8.48 48.03
CA THR A 514 40.66 -8.24 49.04
C THR A 514 41.70 -9.35 49.05
N ASP A 515 42.85 -9.08 48.43
CA ASP A 515 44.15 -9.47 49.00
C ASP A 515 45.24 -8.50 48.51
N ALA A 516 45.94 -7.93 49.49
CA ALA A 516 47.22 -7.25 49.36
C ALA A 516 48.25 -8.25 48.80
N GLY A 517 49.13 -7.90 47.86
CA GLY A 517 50.25 -7.00 48.08
C GLY A 517 51.42 -7.75 48.75
N VAL A 518 52.33 -8.34 47.96
CA VAL A 518 53.75 -8.56 48.31
C VAL A 518 54.57 -8.63 47.00
N SER A 519 55.46 -7.65 46.79
CA SER A 519 56.55 -7.65 45.81
C SER A 519 57.71 -8.54 46.30
N PRO A 520 58.64 -8.96 45.42
CA PRO A 520 59.79 -8.10 45.08
C PRO A 520 59.76 -7.54 43.66
#